data_AF-A0A2H6NFN3-F1
#
_entry.id   AF-A0A2H6NFN3-F1
#
_cell.length_a   1.000
_cell.length_b   1.000
_cell.length_c   1.000
_cell.angle_alpha   90.00
_cell.angle_beta   90.00
_cell.angle_gamma   90.00
#
_symmetry.space_group_name_H-M   'P 1'
#
loop_
_entity.id
_entity.type
_entity.pdbx_description
1 polymer ?
#
loop_
_entity_poly.entity_id
_entity_poly.type
_entity_poly.pdbx_seq_one_letter_code
_entity_poly.pdbx_strand_id
1 'polypeptide(L)'
;AAFEVMQWPIGNQGLLYDRNWMVTNQNGVCITQKQEPRLCLIQPLIDLEQNVMIIKAEGMNPVSVSLEEYGETLTEICQSKVCSHRVQTYDCGEQLADWFTKFLGRQCHLIRQSSGFKR
;
A
#
# COMPACT_ATOMS: atom_id res chain seq x y z
N ALA A 1 7.13 2.22 -8.64
CA ALA A 1 7.53 3.32 -9.53
C ALA A 1 7.30 4.67 -8.84
N ALA A 2 7.96 5.74 -9.31
CA ALA A 2 7.62 7.10 -8.89
C ALA A 2 6.33 7.57 -9.60
N PHE A 3 5.53 8.39 -8.92
CA PHE A 3 4.34 9.05 -9.46
C PHE A 3 4.63 10.55 -9.54
N GLU A 4 4.52 11.13 -10.73
CA GLU A 4 4.84 12.53 -11.00
C GLU A 4 3.57 13.34 -11.22
N VAL A 5 3.51 14.52 -10.60
CA VAL A 5 2.37 15.44 -10.64
C VAL A 5 2.84 16.89 -10.65
N MET A 6 2.08 17.77 -11.29
CA MET A 6 2.38 19.21 -11.31
C MET A 6 2.10 19.90 -9.97
N GLN A 7 1.10 19.41 -9.24
CA GLN A 7 0.68 19.91 -7.94
C GLN A 7 0.05 18.78 -7.14
N TRP A 8 0.12 18.85 -5.81
CA TRP A 8 -0.44 17.82 -4.94
C TRP A 8 -0.93 18.40 -3.62
N PRO A 9 -2.08 17.95 -3.08
CA PRO A 9 -2.54 18.39 -1.78
C PRO A 9 -1.57 17.98 -0.65
N ILE A 10 -1.52 18.80 0.39
CA ILE A 10 -0.76 18.51 1.61
C ILE A 10 -1.75 18.12 2.71
N GLY A 11 -1.57 16.91 3.27
CA GLY A 11 -2.25 16.44 4.47
C GLY A 11 -1.44 16.66 5.74
N ASN A 12 -1.95 16.16 6.86
CA ASN A 12 -1.31 16.25 8.18
C ASN A 12 0.05 15.54 8.28
N GLN A 13 0.36 14.60 7.37
CA GLN A 13 1.59 13.80 7.37
C GLN A 13 2.54 14.12 6.19
N GLY A 14 2.25 15.18 5.42
CA GLY A 14 3.01 15.57 4.23
C GLY A 14 2.14 15.53 2.98
N LEU A 15 2.71 15.13 1.84
CA LEU A 15 1.93 14.94 0.60
C LEU A 15 0.78 13.97 0.86
N LEU A 16 -0.44 14.35 0.45
CA LEU A 16 -1.64 13.58 0.74
C LEU A 16 -1.49 12.14 0.20
N TYR A 17 -1.71 11.15 1.06
CA TYR A 17 -1.56 9.72 0.75
C TYR A 17 -0.11 9.20 0.54
N ASP A 18 0.93 10.02 0.73
CA ASP A 18 2.31 9.54 0.64
C ASP A 18 2.65 8.56 1.77
N ARG A 19 3.21 7.40 1.39
CA ARG A 19 3.60 6.29 2.29
C ARG A 19 2.45 5.68 3.09
N ASN A 20 1.22 5.83 2.65
CA ASN A 20 0.06 5.26 3.34
C ASN A 20 -0.12 3.75 3.14
N TRP A 21 0.49 3.15 2.11
CA TRP A 21 0.38 1.71 1.85
C TRP A 21 1.73 0.99 1.93
N MET A 22 1.66 -0.29 2.29
CA MET A 22 2.81 -1.19 2.31
C MET A 22 2.40 -2.56 1.79
N VAL A 23 3.34 -3.27 1.17
CA VAL A 23 3.16 -4.68 0.82
C VAL A 23 3.78 -5.53 1.92
N THR A 24 3.06 -6.54 2.42
CA THR A 24 3.53 -7.45 3.47
C THR A 24 3.47 -8.90 3.00
N ASN A 25 4.24 -9.76 3.65
CA ASN A 25 4.06 -11.20 3.52
C ASN A 25 2.96 -11.72 4.46
N GLN A 26 2.67 -13.01 4.38
CA GLN A 26 1.70 -13.72 5.25
C GLN A 26 1.94 -13.59 6.76
N ASN A 27 3.15 -13.20 7.19
CA ASN A 27 3.49 -12.98 8.59
C ASN A 27 3.33 -11.51 9.02
N GLY A 28 2.74 -10.67 8.16
CA GLY A 28 2.59 -9.23 8.40
C GLY A 28 3.92 -8.46 8.33
N VAL A 29 5.00 -9.04 7.79
CA VAL A 29 6.29 -8.35 7.67
C VAL A 29 6.35 -7.58 6.37
N CYS A 30 6.68 -6.29 6.43
CA CYS A 30 6.83 -5.44 5.26
C CYS A 30 7.89 -5.97 4.30
N ILE A 31 7.52 -6.06 3.03
CA ILE A 31 8.39 -6.39 1.92
C ILE A 31 8.97 -5.08 1.38
N THR A 32 10.29 -4.98 1.36
CA THR A 32 10.99 -3.81 0.82
C THR A 32 11.44 -4.03 -0.62
N GLN A 33 11.64 -2.94 -1.39
CA GLN A 33 12.21 -3.02 -2.75
C GLN A 33 13.61 -3.66 -2.79
N LYS A 34 14.40 -3.54 -1.71
CA LYS A 34 15.71 -4.21 -1.61
C LYS A 34 15.56 -5.73 -1.58
N GLN A 35 14.50 -6.24 -0.96
CA GLN A 35 14.19 -7.67 -0.90
C GLN A 35 13.46 -8.16 -2.15
N GLU A 36 12.62 -7.30 -2.74
CA GLU A 36 11.83 -7.61 -3.93
C GLU A 36 11.88 -6.43 -4.92
N PRO A 37 12.87 -6.43 -5.83
CA PRO A 37 13.05 -5.34 -6.79
C PRO A 37 11.84 -5.17 -7.71
N ARG A 38 11.06 -6.23 -7.99
CA ARG A 38 9.89 -6.15 -8.89
C ARG A 38 8.80 -5.23 -8.35
N LEU A 39 8.80 -4.91 -7.06
CA LEU A 39 7.95 -3.85 -6.50
C LEU A 39 8.14 -2.49 -7.21
N CYS A 40 9.32 -2.22 -7.79
CA CYS A 40 9.56 -0.97 -8.51
C CYS A 40 8.74 -0.87 -9.81
N LEU A 41 8.34 -2.01 -10.38
CA LEU A 41 7.54 -2.10 -11.62
C LEU A 41 6.04 -1.83 -11.38
N ILE A 42 5.61 -1.81 -10.12
CA ILE A 42 4.25 -1.49 -9.74
C ILE A 42 4.07 0.03 -9.79
N GLN A 43 3.05 0.46 -10.52
CA GLN A 43 2.70 1.86 -10.78
C GLN A 43 1.39 2.20 -10.06
N PRO A 44 1.46 2.69 -8.81
CA PRO A 44 0.28 3.24 -8.14
C PRO A 44 -0.04 4.63 -8.72
N LEU A 45 -1.33 4.90 -8.89
CA LEU A 45 -1.86 6.19 -9.30
C LEU A 45 -3.03 6.54 -8.38
N ILE A 46 -2.98 7.71 -7.77
CA ILE A 46 -4.04 8.22 -6.92
C ILE A 46 -4.98 9.06 -7.78
N ASP A 47 -6.23 8.63 -7.88
CA ASP A 47 -7.32 9.35 -8.53
C ASP A 47 -8.21 9.98 -7.45
N LEU A 48 -8.05 11.29 -7.26
CA LEU A 48 -8.79 12.05 -6.25
C LEU A 48 -10.25 12.30 -6.66
N GLU A 49 -10.56 12.29 -7.96
CA GLU A 49 -11.93 12.52 -8.45
C GLU A 49 -12.78 11.28 -8.22
N GLN A 50 -12.22 10.10 -8.50
CA GLN A 50 -12.87 8.82 -8.26
C GLN A 50 -12.65 8.28 -6.84
N ASN A 51 -11.84 8.97 -6.04
CA ASN A 51 -11.48 8.59 -4.68
C ASN A 51 -10.90 7.18 -4.55
N VAL A 52 -10.03 6.78 -5.50
CA VAL A 52 -9.39 5.45 -5.54
C VAL A 52 -7.88 5.53 -5.79
N MET A 53 -7.14 4.54 -5.30
CA MET A 53 -5.81 4.23 -5.80
C MET A 53 -5.94 3.13 -6.87
N ILE A 54 -5.43 3.39 -8.06
CA ILE A 54 -5.33 2.42 -9.15
C ILE A 54 -3.91 1.88 -9.19
N ILE A 55 -3.76 0.56 -9.19
CA ILE A 55 -2.48 -0.14 -9.25
C ILE A 55 -2.34 -0.82 -10.60
N LYS A 56 -1.21 -0.56 -11.25
CA LYS A 56 -0.88 -1.10 -12.58
C LYS A 56 0.50 -1.75 -12.57
N ALA A 57 0.68 -2.74 -13.43
CA ALA A 57 1.98 -3.29 -13.80
C ALA A 57 1.88 -3.89 -15.21
N GLU A 58 3.00 -3.96 -15.92
CA GLU A 58 3.04 -4.57 -17.25
C GLU A 58 2.58 -6.05 -17.20
N GLY A 59 1.72 -6.43 -18.14
CA GLY A 59 1.16 -7.78 -18.21
C GLY A 59 0.06 -8.11 -17.19
N MET A 60 -0.39 -7.13 -16.39
CA MET A 60 -1.46 -7.29 -15.41
C MET A 60 -2.64 -6.39 -15.72
N ASN A 61 -3.87 -6.89 -15.52
CA ASN A 61 -5.06 -6.04 -15.53
C ASN A 61 -4.99 -5.08 -14.31
N PRO A 62 -5.31 -3.78 -14.48
CA PRO A 62 -5.34 -2.85 -13.35
C PRO A 62 -6.32 -3.29 -12.26
N VAL A 63 -5.97 -2.99 -11.01
CA VAL A 63 -6.84 -3.19 -9.85
C VAL A 63 -6.93 -1.87 -9.07
N SER A 64 -8.03 -1.62 -8.36
CA SER A 64 -8.20 -0.41 -7.58
C SER A 64 -8.62 -0.70 -6.14
N VAL A 65 -8.38 0.27 -5.27
CA VAL A 65 -8.82 0.27 -3.87
C VAL A 65 -9.28 1.67 -3.49
N SER A 66 -10.31 1.75 -2.66
CA SER A 66 -10.83 3.02 -2.15
C SER A 66 -9.79 3.78 -1.32
N LEU A 67 -9.76 5.11 -1.47
CA LEU A 67 -9.00 6.00 -0.60
C LEU A 67 -9.74 6.32 0.70
N GLU A 68 -11.00 5.91 0.85
CA GLU A 68 -11.69 5.94 2.15
C GLU A 68 -11.18 4.83 3.06
N GLU A 69 -11.27 5.05 4.37
CA GLU A 69 -10.91 4.03 5.37
C GLU A 69 -12.08 3.07 5.55
N TYR A 70 -12.27 2.18 4.58
CA TYR A 70 -13.15 1.01 4.75
C TYR A 70 -12.28 -0.24 4.78
N GLY A 71 -12.13 -0.82 5.96
CA GLY A 71 -11.46 -2.11 6.15
C GLY A 71 -12.24 -2.93 7.16
N GLU A 72 -12.55 -4.17 6.81
CA GLU A 72 -13.28 -5.10 7.67
C GLU A 72 -12.41 -5.61 8.84
N THR A 73 -11.08 -5.58 8.70
CA THR A 73 -10.14 -6.16 9.67
C THR A 73 -8.97 -5.22 9.96
N LEU A 74 -8.92 -4.69 11.18
CA LEU A 74 -7.74 -4.03 11.73
C LEU A 74 -6.66 -5.08 12.01
N THR A 75 -5.49 -4.90 11.41
CA THR A 75 -4.31 -5.72 11.65
C THR A 75 -3.19 -4.82 12.18
N GLU A 76 -2.59 -5.19 13.30
CA GLU A 76 -1.40 -4.51 13.81
C GLU A 76 -0.16 -5.07 13.12
N ILE A 77 0.59 -4.19 12.46
CA ILE A 77 1.84 -4.58 11.82
C ILE A 77 3.01 -3.94 12.55
N CYS A 78 4.00 -4.77 12.85
CA CYS A 78 5.25 -4.35 13.45
C CYS A 78 6.16 -3.83 12.35
N GLN A 79 6.50 -2.54 12.37
CA GLN A 79 7.65 -2.09 11.60
C GLN A 79 8.90 -2.82 12.13
N SER A 80 9.67 -3.42 11.23
CA SER A 80 11.12 -3.72 11.31
C SER A 80 11.80 -3.88 12.69
N LYS A 81 12.74 -4.83 12.78
CA LYS A 81 13.65 -5.05 13.95
C LYS A 81 14.32 -3.79 14.56
N VAL A 82 14.32 -2.65 13.88
CA VAL A 82 15.02 -1.40 14.28
C VAL A 82 14.08 -0.30 14.78
N CYS A 83 12.75 -0.40 14.60
CA CYS A 83 11.80 0.60 15.08
C CYS A 83 10.55 -0.09 15.64
N SER A 84 10.43 -0.22 16.96
CA SER A 84 9.40 -0.98 17.67
C SER A 84 7.98 -0.38 17.61
N HIS A 85 7.74 0.61 16.76
CA HIS A 85 6.43 1.25 16.66
C HIS A 85 5.46 0.32 15.92
N ARG A 86 4.47 -0.18 16.67
CA ARG A 86 3.31 -0.88 16.10
C ARG A 86 2.47 0.16 15.38
N VAL A 87 2.22 -0.08 14.10
CA VAL A 87 1.33 0.77 13.30
C VAL A 87 0.03 0.00 13.10
N GLN A 88 -1.09 0.65 13.42
CA GLN A 88 -2.40 0.11 13.07
C GLN A 88 -2.60 0.21 11.58
N THR A 89 -2.95 -0.92 10.97
CA THR A 89 -3.16 -1.03 9.53
C THR A 89 -4.43 -1.80 9.25
N TYR A 90 -4.92 -1.71 8.03
CA TYR A 90 -6.01 -2.56 7.55
C TYR A 90 -5.58 -3.23 6.25
N ASP A 91 -6.06 -4.46 6.09
CA ASP A 91 -5.90 -5.20 4.85
C ASP A 91 -6.80 -4.57 3.78
N CYS A 92 -6.26 -4.42 2.57
CA CYS A 92 -6.99 -3.85 1.43
C CYS A 92 -7.82 -4.87 0.66
N GLY A 93 -7.89 -6.13 1.12
CA GLY A 93 -8.79 -7.17 0.64
C GLY A 93 -8.12 -8.22 -0.24
N GLU A 94 -8.81 -9.36 -0.39
CA GLU A 94 -8.32 -10.53 -1.12
C GLU A 94 -8.03 -10.24 -2.60
N GLN A 95 -8.84 -9.40 -3.25
CA GLN A 95 -8.63 -9.05 -4.66
C GLN A 95 -7.24 -8.44 -4.90
N LEU A 96 -6.78 -7.59 -3.98
CA LEU A 96 -5.45 -7.02 -4.05
C LEU A 96 -4.38 -8.04 -3.66
N ALA A 97 -4.61 -8.84 -2.62
CA ALA A 97 -3.68 -9.90 -2.24
C ALA A 97 -3.41 -10.88 -3.41
N ASP A 98 -4.45 -11.27 -4.15
CA ASP A 98 -4.34 -12.11 -5.34
C ASP A 98 -3.58 -11.41 -6.47
N TRP A 99 -3.85 -10.13 -6.70
CA TRP A 99 -3.16 -9.35 -7.72
C TRP A 99 -1.65 -9.28 -7.44
N PHE A 100 -1.27 -8.92 -6.21
CA PHE A 100 0.13 -8.84 -5.79
C PHE A 100 0.78 -10.22 -5.77
N THR A 101 0.07 -11.26 -5.34
CA THR A 101 0.58 -12.63 -5.32
C THR A 101 0.84 -13.15 -6.72
N LYS A 102 -0.09 -12.91 -7.66
CA LYS A 102 0.09 -13.25 -9.07
C LYS A 102 1.25 -12.50 -9.69
N PHE A 103 1.39 -11.21 -9.40
CA PHE A 103 2.48 -10.41 -9.94
C PHE A 103 3.83 -10.87 -9.36
N LEU A 104 3.98 -10.91 -8.04
CA LEU A 104 5.26 -11.17 -7.37
C LEU A 104 5.64 -12.65 -7.29
N GLY A 105 4.68 -13.56 -7.52
CA GLY A 105 4.90 -15.02 -7.47
C GLY A 105 4.99 -15.57 -6.04
N ARG A 106 4.50 -14.84 -5.03
CA ARG A 106 4.48 -15.26 -3.63
C ARG A 106 3.34 -14.60 -2.87
N GLN A 107 2.83 -15.26 -1.83
CA GLN A 107 1.73 -14.72 -1.01
C GLN A 107 2.13 -13.39 -0.37
N CYS A 108 1.33 -12.36 -0.64
CA CYS A 108 1.51 -11.04 -0.09
C CYS A 108 0.20 -10.25 -0.08
N HIS A 109 0.14 -9.29 0.83
CA HIS A 109 -1.02 -8.46 1.08
C HIS A 109 -0.65 -6.99 0.89
N LEU A 110 -1.59 -6.20 0.39
CA LEU A 110 -1.50 -4.75 0.46
C LEU A 110 -2.19 -4.31 1.74
N ILE A 111 -1.47 -3.59 2.58
CA ILE A 111 -2.00 -3.01 3.80
C ILE A 111 -1.98 -1.48 3.70
N ARG A 112 -2.88 -0.83 4.42
CA ARG A 112 -2.91 0.62 4.55
C ARG A 112 -2.77 1.04 6.00
N GLN A 113 -1.96 2.05 6.25
CA GLN A 113 -1.81 2.70 7.54
C GLN A 113 -3.10 3.44 7.93
N SER A 114 -3.53 3.26 9.18
CA SER A 114 -4.66 4.00 9.75
C SER A 114 -4.31 5.48 9.96
N SER A 115 -5.25 6.36 9.64
CA SER A 115 -5.18 7.81 9.86
C SER A 115 -4.96 8.22 11.33
N GLY A 116 -5.28 7.33 12.29
CA GLY A 116 -5.08 7.57 13.73
C GLY A 116 -3.62 7.56 14.17
N PHE A 117 -2.69 7.13 13.32
CA PHE A 117 -1.28 7.10 13.65
C PHE A 117 -0.67 8.51 13.64
N LYS A 118 -0.31 9.00 14.82
CA LYS A 118 0.54 10.19 14.97
C LYS A 118 2.00 9.75 14.95
N ARG A 119 2.79 10.33 14.04
CA ARG A 119 4.25 10.19 14.04
C ARG A 119 4.87 10.81 15.29
#